data_AF-A0A7C4PPR1-F1
#
_entry.id   AF-A0A7C4PPR1-F1
#
_cell.length_a   1.000
_cell.length_b   1.000
_cell.length_c   1.000
_cell.angle_alpha   90.00
_cell.angle_beta   90.00
_cell.angle_gamma   90.00
#
_symmetry.space_group_name_H-M   'P 1'
#
loop_
_entity.id
_entity.type
_entity.pdbx_description
1 polymer ?
#
loop_
_entity_poly.entity_id
_entity_poly.type
_entity_poly.pdbx_seq_one_letter_code
_entity_poly.pdbx_strand_id
1 'polypeptide(L)'
;MKTKRHRKLAQSSQEEHTLREVACTTNPWVTENTGTMVRTQIYLSTAEHRFLQAEAARRGVPMAAVIRSFIDEKMSLPEEVWTQNPLLAPPADASFEGPEDGVINHDHYIYGTPKRHVKKGDRWVPAPALPEDYYFNEESRKAYDKSTGVKE
;
A
#
# COMPACT_ATOMS: atom_id res chain seq x y z
N MET A 1 77.31 -7.49 25.36
CA MET A 1 76.85 -7.98 24.04
C MET A 1 75.39 -7.58 23.87
N LYS A 2 75.02 -7.08 22.68
CA LYS A 2 73.69 -6.52 22.35
C LYS A 2 72.71 -7.61 21.89
N THR A 3 71.42 -7.22 21.85
CA THR A 3 70.27 -7.80 21.09
C THR A 3 69.70 -9.13 21.60
N LYS A 4 68.39 -9.43 21.55
CA LYS A 4 67.30 -8.94 20.69
C LYS A 4 65.94 -9.27 21.36
N ARG A 5 64.98 -8.35 21.35
CA ARG A 5 63.57 -8.63 21.69
C ARG A 5 62.92 -9.45 20.56
N HIS A 6 62.03 -10.39 20.90
CA HIS A 6 60.92 -10.74 20.03
C HIS A 6 59.61 -10.76 20.81
N ARG A 7 58.79 -9.76 20.49
CA ARG A 7 57.40 -9.53 20.91
C ARG A 7 56.54 -10.52 20.12
N LYS A 8 55.85 -11.44 20.79
CA LYS A 8 54.87 -12.33 20.14
C LYS A 8 53.59 -11.51 19.94
N LEU A 9 53.32 -11.12 18.70
CA LEU A 9 52.03 -10.56 18.29
C LEU A 9 50.97 -11.65 18.44
N ALA A 10 49.90 -11.33 19.16
CA ALA A 10 48.65 -12.06 19.08
C ALA A 10 48.06 -11.82 17.69
N GLN A 11 48.10 -12.85 16.84
CA GLN A 11 47.42 -12.82 15.56
C GLN A 11 45.92 -12.96 15.80
N SER A 12 45.21 -12.02 15.19
CA SER A 12 43.77 -11.98 15.02
C SER A 12 43.26 -13.27 14.36
N SER A 13 42.52 -14.08 15.11
CA SER A 13 41.63 -15.07 14.53
C SER A 13 40.32 -14.39 14.19
N GLN A 14 40.26 -13.85 12.98
CA GLN A 14 39.00 -13.73 12.25
C GLN A 14 38.51 -15.16 12.01
N GLU A 15 37.66 -15.67 12.89
CA GLU A 15 36.90 -16.88 12.59
C GLU A 15 35.58 -16.45 11.97
N GLU A 16 35.52 -16.72 10.67
CA GLU A 16 34.38 -16.58 9.78
C GLU A 16 33.14 -17.22 10.40
N HIS A 17 32.17 -16.40 10.80
CA HIS A 17 30.82 -16.85 11.05
C HIS A 17 30.20 -17.28 9.73
N THR A 18 30.38 -18.56 9.41
CA THR A 18 29.70 -19.27 8.34
C THR A 18 28.20 -19.09 8.54
N LEU A 19 27.57 -18.32 7.65
CA LEU A 19 26.12 -18.21 7.55
C LEU A 19 25.57 -19.60 7.25
N ARG A 20 25.00 -20.26 8.25
CA ARG A 20 24.10 -21.39 8.03
C ARG A 20 22.79 -20.82 7.53
N GLU A 21 22.55 -20.96 6.24
CA GLU A 21 21.24 -20.76 5.65
C GLU A 21 20.24 -21.70 6.36
N VAL A 22 19.34 -21.11 7.15
CA VAL A 22 18.13 -21.79 7.58
C VAL A 22 17.05 -21.34 6.61
N ALA A 23 16.82 -22.15 5.59
CA ALA A 23 15.66 -22.02 4.73
C ALA A 23 14.40 -22.26 5.58
N CYS A 24 13.76 -21.18 6.04
CA CYS A 24 12.39 -21.24 6.50
C CYS A 24 11.48 -21.19 5.26
N THR A 25 11.21 -22.37 4.70
CA THR A 25 10.16 -22.58 3.72
C THR A 25 8.81 -22.53 4.46
N THR A 26 8.17 -21.37 4.50
CA THR A 26 6.73 -21.26 4.79
C THR A 26 6.01 -20.79 3.53
N ASN A 27 5.05 -21.60 3.09
CA ASN A 27 4.32 -21.45 1.83
C ASN A 27 3.44 -20.17 1.77
N PRO A 28 3.08 -19.70 0.55
CA PRO A 28 2.72 -18.30 0.25
C PRO A 28 1.22 -17.94 0.33
N TRP A 29 0.37 -18.74 0.98
CA TRP A 29 -1.06 -18.44 1.08
C TRP A 29 -1.52 -18.45 2.54
N VAL A 30 -1.51 -17.24 3.11
CA VAL A 30 -2.31 -16.72 4.23
C VAL A 30 -2.97 -17.82 5.08
N THR A 31 -2.32 -18.19 6.17
CA THR A 31 -2.97 -18.89 7.27
C THR A 31 -3.83 -17.88 8.02
N GLU A 32 -5.11 -18.22 8.24
CA GLU A 32 -6.03 -17.50 9.11
C GLU A 32 -5.35 -17.06 10.40
N ASN A 33 -5.68 -15.86 10.88
CA ASN A 33 -5.19 -15.30 12.13
C ASN A 33 -5.78 -16.06 13.33
N THR A 34 -5.45 -17.35 13.46
CA THR A 34 -5.52 -18.05 14.73
C THR A 34 -4.53 -17.34 15.63
N GLY A 35 -4.96 -16.83 16.80
CA GLY A 35 -4.15 -16.07 17.75
C GLY A 35 -2.98 -16.84 18.40
N THR A 36 -2.27 -17.64 17.62
CA THR A 36 -1.12 -18.44 17.97
C THR A 36 0.13 -17.57 17.97
N MET A 37 0.83 -17.55 19.11
CA MET A 37 2.10 -16.82 19.22
C MET A 37 3.21 -17.50 18.42
N VAL A 38 3.86 -16.75 17.53
CA VAL A 38 5.03 -17.20 16.77
C VAL A 38 6.30 -16.68 17.43
N ARG A 39 7.30 -17.56 17.61
CA ARG A 39 8.63 -17.15 18.10
C ARG A 39 9.47 -16.62 16.94
N THR A 40 9.85 -15.35 17.03
CA THR A 40 10.72 -14.69 16.04
C THR A 40 12.07 -14.35 16.66
N GLN A 41 13.16 -14.69 15.97
CA GLN A 41 14.52 -14.30 16.36
C GLN A 41 14.97 -13.09 15.54
N ILE A 42 15.35 -12.01 16.23
CA ILE A 42 15.85 -10.79 15.61
C ILE A 42 17.23 -10.45 16.17
N TYR A 43 18.10 -9.89 15.34
CA TYR A 43 19.38 -9.35 15.77
C TYR A 43 19.20 -7.87 16.10
N LEU A 44 19.73 -7.47 17.25
CA LEU A 44 19.70 -6.09 17.73
C LEU A 44 21.13 -5.62 17.95
N SER A 45 21.38 -4.33 17.70
CA SER A 45 22.62 -3.70 18.11
C SER A 45 22.71 -3.64 19.64
N THR A 46 23.94 -3.49 20.15
CA THR A 46 24.18 -3.35 21.60
C THR A 46 23.44 -2.15 22.19
N ALA A 47 23.27 -1.07 21.41
CA ALA A 47 22.55 0.12 21.85
C ALA A 47 21.04 -0.14 22.00
N GLU A 48 20.42 -0.80 21.02
CA GLU A 48 19.00 -1.15 21.04
C GLU A 48 18.68 -2.14 22.15
N HIS A 49 19.54 -3.15 22.35
CA HIS A 49 19.37 -4.11 23.44
C HIS A 49 19.41 -3.41 24.81
N ARG A 50 20.36 -2.49 25.03
CA ARG A 50 20.45 -1.71 26.27
C ARG A 50 19.24 -0.82 26.49
N PHE A 51 18.74 -0.19 25.42
CA PHE A 51 17.52 0.60 25.47
C PHE A 51 16.32 -0.25 25.91
N LEU A 52 16.10 -1.41 25.28
CA LEU A 52 15.02 -2.31 25.63
C LEU A 52 15.12 -2.84 27.07
N GLN A 53 16.34 -3.13 27.53
CA GLN A 53 16.59 -3.54 28.91
C GLN A 53 16.24 -2.44 29.91
N ALA A 54 16.62 -1.19 29.63
CA ALA A 54 16.29 -0.04 30.46
C ALA A 54 14.78 0.24 30.49
N GLU A 55 14.11 0.16 29.33
CA GLU A 55 12.65 0.30 29.24
C GLU A 55 11.91 -0.81 29.99
N ALA A 56 12.36 -2.05 29.87
CA ALA A 56 11.80 -3.18 30.60
C ALA A 56 11.93 -2.99 32.12
N ALA A 57 13.09 -2.56 32.59
CA ALA A 57 13.33 -2.25 33.99
C ALA A 57 12.45 -1.09 34.49
N ARG A 58 12.30 -0.02 33.69
CA ARG A 58 11.47 1.14 34.02
C ARG A 58 9.99 0.78 34.15
N ARG A 59 9.49 -0.10 33.28
CA ARG A 59 8.08 -0.51 33.24
C ARG A 59 7.76 -1.72 34.14
N GLY A 60 8.77 -2.41 34.65
CA GLY A 60 8.60 -3.62 35.47
C GLY A 60 8.05 -4.82 34.70
N VAL A 61 8.28 -4.88 33.38
CA VAL A 61 7.76 -5.95 32.50
C VAL A 61 8.89 -6.66 31.76
N PRO A 62 8.68 -7.91 31.27
CA PRO A 62 9.67 -8.60 30.46
C PRO A 62 9.99 -7.85 29.16
N MET A 63 11.24 -7.93 28.71
CA MET A 63 11.69 -7.30 27.46
C MET A 63 10.83 -7.68 26.24
N ALA A 64 10.34 -8.92 26.19
CA ALA A 64 9.44 -9.38 25.13
C ALA A 64 8.08 -8.67 25.12
N ALA A 65 7.58 -8.22 26.28
CA ALA A 65 6.35 -7.44 26.36
C ALA A 65 6.57 -6.01 25.85
N VAL A 66 7.73 -5.41 26.12
CA VAL A 66 8.11 -4.09 25.58
C VAL A 66 8.20 -4.14 24.06
N ILE A 67 8.88 -5.15 23.51
CA ILE A 67 9.00 -5.32 22.05
C ILE A 67 7.61 -5.46 21.41
N ARG A 68 6.72 -6.28 21.99
CA ARG A 68 5.35 -6.40 21.51
C ARG A 68 4.60 -5.07 21.57
N SER A 69 4.70 -4.31 22.66
CA SER A 69 4.02 -3.02 22.76
C SER A 69 4.46 -2.02 21.67
N PHE A 70 5.74 -2.03 21.29
CA PHE A 70 6.22 -1.19 20.18
C PHE A 70 5.74 -1.70 18.82
N ILE A 71 5.66 -3.03 18.64
CA ILE A 71 5.06 -3.60 17.43
C ILE A 71 3.59 -3.23 17.35
N ASP A 72 2.84 -3.38 18.43
CA ASP A 72 1.41 -3.05 18.50
C ASP A 72 1.17 -1.56 18.23
N GLU A 73 2.00 -0.66 18.79
CA GLU A 73 1.92 0.78 18.50
C GLU A 73 2.08 1.08 17.00
N LYS A 74 3.03 0.43 16.33
CA LYS A 74 3.29 0.65 14.90
C LYS A 74 2.32 -0.08 13.98
N MET A 75 1.74 -1.18 14.44
CA MET A 75 0.74 -1.96 13.71
C MET A 75 -0.67 -1.38 13.90
N SER A 76 -0.93 -0.67 15.00
CA SER A 76 -2.20 0.02 15.17
C SER A 76 -2.28 1.17 14.18
N LEU A 77 -3.34 1.18 13.38
CA LEU A 77 -3.75 2.38 12.67
C LEU A 77 -4.47 3.27 13.68
N PRO A 78 -3.99 4.50 13.94
CA PRO A 78 -4.75 5.45 14.75
C PRO A 78 -6.16 5.61 14.17
N GLU A 79 -7.18 5.68 15.01
CA GLU A 79 -8.57 5.93 14.57
C GLU A 79 -8.69 7.26 13.83
N GLU A 80 -7.80 8.22 14.14
CA GLU A 80 -7.66 9.48 13.41
C GLU A 80 -7.30 9.28 11.94
N VAL A 81 -6.66 8.18 11.53
CA VAL A 81 -6.33 7.90 10.12
C VAL A 81 -7.58 7.79 9.26
N TRP A 82 -8.66 7.22 9.79
CA TRP A 82 -9.92 7.10 9.05
C TRP A 82 -10.70 8.42 9.05
N THR A 83 -10.67 9.13 10.18
CA THR A 83 -11.46 10.35 10.37
C THR A 83 -10.84 11.57 9.71
N GLN A 84 -9.50 11.67 9.65
CA GLN A 84 -8.75 12.78 9.05
C GLN A 84 -8.22 12.46 7.65
N ASN A 85 -8.67 11.36 7.03
CA ASN A 85 -8.20 11.02 5.69
C ASN A 85 -8.74 12.03 4.67
N PRO A 86 -7.88 12.83 4.01
CA PRO A 86 -8.34 13.78 2.99
C PRO A 86 -8.98 13.08 1.79
N LEU A 87 -8.69 11.80 1.55
CA LEU A 87 -9.34 11.01 0.49
C LEU A 87 -10.77 10.57 0.85
N LEU A 88 -11.09 10.52 2.14
CA LEU A 88 -12.44 10.18 2.64
C LEU A 88 -13.21 11.44 3.06
N ALA A 89 -12.62 12.62 2.90
CA ALA A 89 -13.30 13.87 3.12
C ALA A 89 -14.53 13.93 2.19
N PRO A 90 -15.68 14.43 2.68
CA PRO A 90 -16.82 14.65 1.80
C PRO A 90 -16.42 15.56 0.64
N PRO A 91 -17.04 15.40 -0.54
CA PRO A 91 -16.76 16.27 -1.67
C PRO A 91 -16.94 17.74 -1.27
N ALA A 92 -16.11 18.62 -1.85
CA ALA A 92 -16.11 20.05 -1.53
C ALA A 92 -17.48 20.73 -1.74
N ASP A 93 -18.30 20.16 -2.62
CA ASP A 93 -19.70 20.52 -2.80
C ASP A 93 -20.58 19.29 -2.54
N ALA A 94 -21.29 19.31 -1.42
CA ALA A 94 -22.22 18.24 -1.04
C ALA A 94 -23.46 18.17 -1.95
N SER A 95 -23.73 19.22 -2.73
CA SER A 95 -24.88 19.29 -3.66
C SER A 95 -24.49 18.92 -5.09
N PHE A 96 -23.22 18.57 -5.34
CA PHE A 96 -22.78 18.17 -6.67
C PHE A 96 -23.34 16.80 -7.04
N GLU A 97 -24.40 16.81 -7.86
CA GLU A 97 -24.90 15.62 -8.52
C GLU A 97 -24.15 15.44 -9.85
N GLY A 98 -23.24 14.46 -9.87
CA GLY A 98 -22.55 14.06 -11.09
C GLY A 98 -23.46 13.29 -12.05
N PRO A 99 -23.05 13.14 -13.32
CA PRO A 99 -23.76 12.29 -14.28
C PRO A 99 -23.88 10.84 -13.76
N GLU A 100 -25.06 10.23 -13.92
CA GLU A 100 -25.33 8.83 -13.51
C GLU A 100 -24.34 7.84 -14.16
N ASP A 101 -23.91 8.13 -15.39
CA ASP A 101 -22.95 7.34 -16.16
C ASP A 101 -21.50 7.78 -15.99
N GLY A 102 -21.18 8.66 -15.04
CA GLY A 102 -19.84 9.21 -14.85
C GLY A 102 -18.76 8.15 -14.63
N VAL A 103 -19.09 7.04 -13.93
CA VAL A 103 -18.15 5.93 -13.71
C VAL A 103 -17.88 5.14 -15.00
N ILE A 104 -18.91 4.97 -15.84
CA ILE A 104 -18.86 4.13 -17.04
C ILE A 104 -18.29 4.90 -18.24
N ASN A 105 -18.64 6.18 -18.34
CA ASN A 105 -18.28 7.08 -19.43
C ASN A 105 -17.35 8.22 -18.95
N HIS A 106 -16.45 7.96 -18.01
CA HIS A 106 -15.53 8.98 -17.49
C HIS A 106 -14.70 9.64 -18.61
N ASP A 107 -14.26 8.88 -19.61
CA ASP A 107 -13.51 9.39 -20.77
C ASP A 107 -14.30 10.46 -21.55
N HIS A 108 -15.62 10.35 -21.59
CA HIS A 108 -16.47 11.35 -22.25
C HIS A 108 -16.48 12.67 -21.47
N TYR A 109 -16.60 12.58 -20.15
CA TYR A 109 -16.68 13.75 -19.28
C TYR A 109 -15.33 14.45 -19.05
N ILE A 110 -14.23 13.68 -19.05
CA ILE A 110 -12.88 14.23 -18.85
C ILE A 110 -12.30 14.73 -20.18
N TYR A 111 -12.48 13.98 -21.27
CA TYR A 111 -11.80 14.23 -22.54
C TYR A 111 -12.71 14.62 -23.70
N GLY A 112 -14.04 14.65 -23.53
CA GLY A 112 -14.98 14.94 -24.61
C GLY A 112 -15.08 13.84 -25.66
N THR A 113 -14.61 12.63 -25.35
CA THR A 113 -14.71 11.48 -26.27
C THR A 113 -16.16 11.00 -26.39
N PRO A 114 -16.55 10.31 -27.47
CA PRO A 114 -17.91 9.77 -27.59
C PRO A 114 -18.22 8.77 -26.47
N LYS A 115 -19.48 8.76 -25.99
CA LYS A 115 -19.90 7.80 -24.94
C LYS A 115 -19.72 6.36 -25.41
N ARG A 116 -19.15 5.51 -24.55
CA ARG A 116 -18.92 4.09 -24.84
C ARG A 116 -20.12 3.23 -24.50
N HIS A 117 -20.92 3.65 -23.52
CA HIS A 117 -22.13 2.95 -23.10
C HIS A 117 -23.31 3.92 -23.02
N VAL A 118 -24.50 3.42 -23.39
CA VAL A 118 -25.75 4.18 -23.37
C VAL A 118 -26.81 3.38 -22.62
N LYS A 119 -27.65 4.06 -21.84
CA LYS A 119 -28.75 3.46 -21.09
C LYS A 119 -29.90 3.14 -22.05
N LYS A 120 -30.25 1.86 -22.20
CA LYS A 120 -31.43 1.39 -22.94
C LYS A 120 -32.34 0.63 -21.99
N GLY A 121 -33.40 1.28 -21.51
CA GLY A 121 -34.21 0.77 -20.40
C GLY A 121 -33.40 0.71 -19.11
N ASP A 122 -33.41 -0.44 -18.43
CA ASP A 122 -32.67 -0.68 -17.17
C ASP A 122 -31.26 -1.26 -17.39
N ARG A 123 -30.75 -1.32 -18.62
CA ARG A 123 -29.44 -1.91 -18.94
C ARG A 123 -28.52 -0.93 -19.66
N TRP A 124 -27.25 -0.98 -19.30
CA TRP A 124 -26.16 -0.31 -20.02
C TRP A 124 -25.73 -1.17 -21.20
N VAL A 125 -25.82 -0.63 -22.41
CA VAL A 125 -25.48 -1.32 -23.65
C VAL A 125 -24.34 -0.55 -24.31
N PRO A 126 -23.38 -1.22 -24.98
CA PRO A 126 -22.36 -0.52 -25.77
C PRO A 126 -23.01 0.42 -26.78
N ALA A 127 -22.41 1.59 -26.93
CA ALA A 127 -22.84 2.61 -27.88
C ALA A 127 -22.74 2.09 -29.32
N PRO A 128 -23.60 2.57 -30.23
CA PRO A 128 -23.49 2.24 -31.65
C PRO A 128 -22.12 2.68 -32.20
N ALA A 129 -21.64 1.99 -33.24
CA ALA A 129 -20.39 2.34 -33.91
C ALA A 129 -20.41 3.79 -34.39
N LEU A 130 -19.27 4.46 -34.26
CA LEU A 130 -19.13 5.85 -34.69
C LEU A 130 -19.25 5.92 -36.22
N PRO A 131 -19.96 6.94 -36.75
CA PRO A 131 -19.89 7.28 -38.17
C PRO A 131 -18.43 7.55 -38.58
N GLU A 132 -18.04 7.15 -39.79
CA GLU A 132 -16.66 7.36 -40.30
C GLU A 132 -16.28 8.85 -40.34
N ASP A 133 -17.27 9.72 -40.49
CA ASP A 133 -17.12 11.17 -40.59
C ASP A 133 -17.36 11.90 -39.25
N TYR A 134 -17.49 11.18 -38.12
CA TYR A 134 -17.85 11.76 -36.81
C TYR A 134 -16.96 12.94 -36.38
N TYR A 135 -15.66 12.87 -36.65
CA TYR A 135 -14.71 13.92 -36.26
C TYR A 135 -14.64 15.08 -37.25
N PHE A 136 -15.11 14.88 -38.48
CA PHE A 136 -14.93 15.83 -39.59
C PHE A 136 -16.22 16.54 -39.97
N ASN A 137 -17.38 15.96 -39.66
CA ASN A 137 -18.69 16.49 -40.00
C ASN A 137 -19.50 16.80 -38.74
N GLU A 138 -19.83 18.08 -38.55
CA GLU A 138 -20.61 18.53 -37.39
C GLU A 138 -22.04 17.99 -37.38
N GLU A 139 -22.65 17.78 -38.54
CA GLU A 139 -24.01 17.25 -38.63
C GLU A 139 -24.07 15.80 -38.18
N SER A 140 -23.10 14.99 -38.61
CA SER A 140 -22.95 13.59 -38.20
C SER A 140 -22.65 13.46 -36.71
N ARG A 141 -21.79 14.35 -36.16
CA ARG A 141 -21.52 14.42 -34.72
C ARG A 141 -22.81 14.72 -33.94
N LYS A 142 -23.52 15.79 -34.28
CA LYS A 142 -24.78 16.18 -33.62
C LYS A 142 -25.85 15.10 -33.73
N ALA A 143 -25.95 14.43 -34.88
CA ALA A 143 -26.88 13.32 -35.07
C ALA A 143 -26.55 12.12 -34.17
N TYR A 144 -25.26 11.79 -34.04
CA TYR A 144 -24.79 10.71 -33.15
C TYR A 144 -25.00 11.04 -31.68
N ASP A 145 -24.62 12.24 -31.24
CA ASP A 145 -24.77 12.72 -29.86
C ASP A 145 -26.24 12.75 -29.45
N LYS A 146 -27.12 13.22 -30.34
CA LYS A 146 -28.58 13.19 -30.15
C LYS A 146 -29.12 11.76 -30.01
N SER A 147 -28.58 10.81 -30.79
CA SER A 147 -28.99 9.41 -30.74
C SER A 147 -28.54 8.67 -29.47
N THR A 148 -27.44 9.12 -28.87
CA THR A 148 -26.85 8.54 -27.65
C THR A 148 -27.29 9.25 -26.37
N GLY A 149 -28.19 10.25 -26.49
CA GLY A 149 -28.72 10.98 -25.35
C GLY A 149 -27.69 11.91 -24.69
N VAL A 150 -26.63 12.27 -25.40
CA VAL A 150 -25.71 13.33 -24.99
C VAL A 150 -26.47 14.65 -25.16
N LYS A 151 -26.86 15.29 -24.05
CA LYS A 151 -27.34 16.67 -24.07
C LYS A 151 -26.12 17.57 -24.00
N GLU A 152 -25.97 18.46 -24.98
CA GLU A 152 -25.01 19.58 -24.95
C GLU A 152 -25.28 20.50 -23.75
#